data_AF-A0A238HIF5-F1
#
_entry.id   AF-A0A238HIF5-F1
#
_cell.length_a   1.000
_cell.length_b   1.000
_cell.length_c   1.000
_cell.angle_alpha   90.00
_cell.angle_beta   90.00
_cell.angle_gamma   90.00
#
_symmetry.space_group_name_H-M   'P 1'
#
loop_
_entity.id
_entity.type
_entity.pdbx_description
1 polymer ?
#
loop_
_entity_poly.entity_id
_entity_poly.type
_entity_poly.pdbx_seq_one_letter_code
_entity_poly.pdbx_strand_id
1 'polypeptide(L)'
;MKQLPKNLKVLTLAIVVASGLGACTTAVVATTATVAGVGSATDFAVDRRSMGSKIDDEALELRIKSNASSLVKQANSASTTTFSVISYNHNVLLMGQAANDNEYALIERAAHSEPAVKQVYNYVQVLPAKRTLANINADTWITSKVRARLLGLSLKVYPGHVKVATFNGTTYVLGLLTPEQQATVTEIVRTTSGVQRVVTLYENYSSGTTTK
;
A
#
# COMPACT_ATOMS: atom_id res chain seq x y z
N MET A 1 -32.13 70.58 -21.43
CA MET A 1 -32.96 69.68 -20.59
C MET A 1 -32.85 68.25 -21.11
N LYS A 2 -32.06 67.39 -20.46
CA LYS A 2 -32.28 65.94 -20.37
C LYS A 2 -31.26 65.34 -19.40
N GLN A 3 -31.76 64.87 -18.26
CA GLN A 3 -30.98 64.21 -17.22
C GLN A 3 -30.61 62.79 -17.68
N LEU A 4 -29.34 62.41 -17.51
CA LEU A 4 -28.86 61.04 -17.70
C LEU A 4 -28.83 60.31 -16.33
N PRO A 5 -29.21 59.02 -16.26
CA PRO A 5 -29.55 58.37 -15.00
C PRO A 5 -28.34 58.02 -14.13
N LYS A 6 -28.45 58.36 -12.84
CA LYS A 6 -27.63 57.85 -11.74
C LYS A 6 -27.91 56.35 -11.60
N ASN A 7 -27.01 55.49 -12.08
CA ASN A 7 -26.76 54.11 -11.61
C ASN A 7 -25.59 53.47 -12.39
N LEU A 8 -24.44 54.17 -12.46
CA LEU A 8 -23.23 53.73 -13.17
C LEU A 8 -22.15 53.17 -12.22
N LYS A 9 -22.55 52.58 -11.09
CA LYS A 9 -21.60 52.00 -10.12
C LYS A 9 -21.88 50.53 -9.91
N VAL A 10 -21.56 49.67 -10.88
CA VAL A 10 -21.05 48.29 -10.69
C VAL A 10 -20.68 47.78 -12.09
N LEU A 11 -19.54 48.20 -12.63
CA LEU A 11 -18.85 47.41 -13.67
C LEU A 11 -17.41 47.90 -13.85
N THR A 12 -16.52 47.60 -12.92
CA THR A 12 -15.09 47.53 -13.26
C THR A 12 -14.31 46.67 -12.27
N LEU A 13 -13.51 45.76 -12.84
CA LEU A 13 -12.18 45.35 -12.38
C LEU A 13 -12.08 44.46 -11.12
N ALA A 14 -11.77 43.17 -11.33
CA ALA A 14 -10.40 42.67 -11.31
C ALA A 14 -10.38 41.15 -11.15
N ILE A 15 -9.98 40.48 -12.23
CA ILE A 15 -9.43 39.13 -12.19
C ILE A 15 -8.13 39.21 -11.39
N VAL A 16 -8.10 38.67 -10.18
CA VAL A 16 -6.86 38.37 -9.46
C VAL A 16 -6.66 36.86 -9.52
N VAL A 17 -6.02 36.45 -10.61
CA VAL A 17 -5.30 35.18 -10.73
C VAL A 17 -3.92 35.40 -10.12
N ALA A 18 -3.41 34.35 -9.47
CA ALA A 18 -2.06 34.19 -8.91
C ALA A 18 -1.82 34.82 -7.52
N SER A 19 -2.12 34.02 -6.48
CA SER A 19 -1.45 34.15 -5.18
C SER A 19 -0.64 32.88 -4.91
N GLY A 20 0.66 32.99 -5.14
CA GLY A 20 1.74 32.38 -4.35
C GLY A 20 1.73 30.88 -4.12
N LEU A 21 2.26 30.12 -5.09
CA LEU A 21 3.06 28.94 -4.77
C LEU A 21 4.44 29.41 -4.30
N GLY A 22 4.89 28.94 -3.14
CA GLY A 22 6.33 28.94 -2.79
C GLY A 22 6.71 29.63 -1.49
N ALA A 23 6.34 29.04 -0.35
CA ALA A 23 7.09 29.19 0.89
C ALA A 23 7.23 27.81 1.54
N CYS A 24 8.30 27.10 1.19
CA CYS A 24 8.75 25.88 1.86
C CYS A 24 9.79 26.32 2.89
N THR A 25 9.35 26.70 4.09
CA THR A 25 10.24 26.88 5.24
C THR A 25 9.85 25.85 6.30
N THR A 26 10.72 24.88 6.47
CA THR A 26 10.70 23.91 7.56
C THR A 26 10.83 24.64 8.89
N ALA A 27 9.72 24.86 9.58
CA ALA A 27 9.73 25.20 11.00
C ALA A 27 10.05 23.92 11.79
N VAL A 28 11.34 23.68 12.02
CA VAL A 28 11.79 22.72 13.04
C VAL A 28 11.50 23.33 14.41
N VAL A 29 10.35 22.99 14.97
CA VAL A 29 10.11 23.20 16.40
C VAL A 29 10.61 21.95 17.12
N ALA A 30 11.90 22.01 17.50
CA ALA A 30 12.43 21.16 18.54
C ALA A 30 11.90 21.68 19.88
N THR A 31 10.82 21.10 20.39
CA THR A 31 10.49 21.19 21.82
C THR A 31 10.61 19.81 22.43
N THR A 32 11.75 19.62 23.09
CA THR A 32 11.98 18.59 24.08
C THR A 32 10.91 18.67 25.16
N ALA A 33 10.01 17.70 25.20
CA ALA A 33 9.20 17.41 26.38
C ALA A 33 9.10 15.89 26.53
N THR A 34 10.04 15.36 27.33
CA THR A 34 9.96 14.07 27.98
C THR A 34 8.65 13.94 28.76
N VAL A 35 7.80 12.98 28.41
CA VAL A 35 6.89 12.35 29.37
C VAL A 35 7.12 10.85 29.27
N ALA A 36 7.83 10.35 30.28
CA ALA A 36 8.04 8.94 30.53
C ALA A 36 6.73 8.31 31.05
N GLY A 37 6.40 7.15 30.51
CA GLY A 37 5.59 6.13 31.16
C GLY A 37 4.07 6.39 31.22
N VAL A 38 3.35 5.99 30.18
CA VAL A 38 2.25 4.98 30.13
C VAL A 38 1.92 4.84 28.65
N GLY A 39 2.13 3.66 28.04
CA GLY A 39 1.77 3.30 26.65
C GLY A 39 1.44 4.48 25.74
N SER A 40 2.46 5.16 25.24
CA SER A 40 2.32 6.50 24.67
C SER A 40 1.34 6.51 23.48
N ALA A 41 0.33 7.37 23.55
CA ALA A 41 -0.58 7.67 22.44
C ALA A 41 0.15 8.16 21.16
N THR A 42 1.47 8.37 21.21
CA THR A 42 2.35 8.67 20.08
C THR A 42 2.57 7.49 19.14
N ASP A 43 2.40 6.25 19.61
CA ASP A 43 2.63 5.03 18.81
C ASP A 43 1.53 4.78 17.78
N PHE A 44 0.41 5.51 17.87
CA PHE A 44 -0.70 5.49 16.91
C PHE A 44 -0.52 6.51 15.78
N ALA A 45 0.36 7.51 15.95
CA ALA A 45 0.52 8.61 15.00
C ALA A 45 1.86 8.57 14.24
N VAL A 46 2.86 7.86 14.77
CA VAL A 46 4.18 7.73 14.13
C VAL A 46 4.22 6.45 13.30
N ASP A 47 4.62 6.57 12.03
CA ASP A 47 4.82 5.39 11.20
C ASP A 47 5.94 4.53 11.78
N ARG A 48 5.63 3.27 12.08
CA ARG A 48 6.59 2.28 12.60
C ARG A 48 7.69 1.97 11.57
N ARG A 49 7.43 2.26 10.29
CA ARG A 49 8.39 2.14 9.20
C ARG A 49 9.01 3.48 8.90
N SER A 50 10.36 3.52 8.87
CA SER A 50 11.08 4.69 8.38
C SER A 50 10.75 4.94 6.90
N MET A 51 10.81 6.20 6.46
CA MET A 51 10.65 6.51 5.03
C MET A 51 11.67 5.75 4.16
N GLY A 52 12.89 5.53 4.68
CA GLY A 52 13.91 4.71 4.02
C GLY A 52 13.43 3.27 3.77
N SER A 53 12.87 2.61 4.79
CA SER A 53 12.39 1.22 4.63
C SER A 53 11.27 1.06 3.60
N LYS A 54 10.43 2.09 3.39
CA LYS A 54 9.41 2.05 2.33
C LYS A 54 10.01 2.20 0.94
N ILE A 55 11.01 3.07 0.79
CA ILE A 55 11.73 3.25 -0.47
C ILE A 55 12.50 1.97 -0.81
N ASP A 56 13.13 1.35 0.19
CA ASP A 56 13.82 0.08 0.03
C ASP A 56 12.86 -1.03 -0.41
N ASP A 57 11.68 -1.12 0.20
CA ASP A 57 10.60 -2.05 -0.21
C ASP A 57 10.16 -1.82 -1.67
N GLU A 58 9.97 -0.57 -2.11
CA GLU A 58 9.58 -0.26 -3.49
C GLU A 58 10.70 -0.59 -4.49
N ALA A 59 11.95 -0.27 -4.17
CA ALA A 59 13.11 -0.65 -4.98
C ALA A 59 13.27 -2.18 -5.04
N LEU A 60 12.96 -2.87 -3.94
CA LEU A 60 12.95 -4.33 -3.86
C LEU A 60 11.87 -4.94 -4.77
N GLU A 61 10.65 -4.43 -4.71
CA GLU A 61 9.55 -4.83 -5.59
C GLU A 61 9.93 -4.70 -7.07
N LEU A 62 10.49 -3.55 -7.45
CA LEU A 62 10.88 -3.26 -8.83
C LEU A 62 11.98 -4.21 -9.34
N ARG A 63 13.00 -4.48 -8.52
CA ARG A 63 14.09 -5.41 -8.87
C ARG A 63 13.57 -6.82 -9.12
N ILE A 64 12.79 -7.35 -8.17
CA ILE A 64 12.19 -8.69 -8.28
C ILE A 64 11.26 -8.74 -9.49
N LYS A 65 10.39 -7.74 -9.65
CA LYS A 65 9.43 -7.68 -10.76
C LYS A 65 10.14 -7.65 -12.12
N SER A 66 11.19 -6.85 -12.24
CA SER A 66 11.99 -6.72 -13.46
C SER A 66 12.69 -8.03 -13.81
N ASN A 67 13.40 -8.62 -12.83
CA ASN A 67 14.10 -9.90 -13.01
C ASN A 67 13.13 -11.03 -13.39
N ALA A 68 12.07 -11.23 -12.61
CA ALA A 68 11.06 -12.25 -12.87
C ALA A 68 10.43 -12.09 -14.26
N SER A 69 10.08 -10.85 -14.65
CA SER A 69 9.50 -10.58 -15.97
C SER A 69 10.50 -10.86 -17.10
N SER A 70 11.78 -10.59 -16.88
CA SER A 70 12.85 -10.90 -17.84
C SER A 70 13.01 -12.41 -18.02
N LEU A 71 13.09 -13.18 -16.93
CA LEU A 71 13.21 -14.64 -16.97
C LEU A 71 12.01 -15.29 -17.69
N VAL A 72 10.79 -14.86 -17.37
CA VAL A 72 9.57 -15.35 -18.04
C VAL A 72 9.59 -15.04 -19.53
N LYS A 73 9.95 -13.81 -19.93
CA LYS A 73 10.02 -13.41 -21.36
C LYS A 73 11.11 -14.14 -22.13
N GLN A 74 12.25 -14.43 -21.49
CA GLN A 74 13.34 -15.21 -22.09
C GLN A 74 12.92 -16.67 -22.30
N ALA A 75 12.21 -17.26 -21.35
CA ALA A 75 11.68 -18.61 -21.49
C ALA A 75 10.54 -18.70 -22.51
N ASN A 76 9.67 -17.70 -22.55
CA ASN A 76 8.52 -17.64 -23.43
C ASN A 76 8.12 -16.19 -23.74
N SER A 77 8.51 -15.69 -24.90
CA SER A 77 8.21 -14.30 -25.30
C SER A 77 6.72 -14.04 -25.55
N ALA A 78 5.92 -15.09 -25.77
CA ALA A 78 4.47 -15.02 -25.94
C ALA A 78 3.70 -15.32 -24.64
N SER A 79 4.39 -15.36 -23.50
CA SER A 79 3.79 -15.67 -22.20
C SER A 79 2.62 -14.76 -21.86
N THR A 80 1.59 -15.35 -21.25
CA THR A 80 0.38 -14.69 -20.77
C THR A 80 0.42 -14.42 -19.25
N THR A 81 1.53 -14.76 -18.60
CA THR A 81 1.75 -14.63 -17.16
C THR A 81 1.58 -13.20 -16.70
N THR A 82 0.77 -13.02 -15.65
CA THR A 82 0.46 -11.72 -15.05
C THR A 82 0.56 -11.83 -13.54
N PHE A 83 1.53 -11.14 -12.95
CA PHE A 83 1.78 -11.19 -11.51
C PHE A 83 2.11 -9.81 -10.95
N SER A 84 1.98 -9.67 -9.64
CA SER A 84 2.38 -8.50 -8.87
C SER A 84 3.34 -8.95 -7.77
N VAL A 85 4.27 -8.07 -7.45
CA VAL A 85 5.22 -8.22 -6.35
C VAL A 85 4.88 -7.13 -5.34
N ILE A 86 4.71 -7.50 -4.09
CA ILE A 86 4.45 -6.57 -3.00
C ILE A 86 5.44 -6.86 -1.89
N SER A 87 6.23 -5.87 -1.50
CA SER A 87 7.09 -5.90 -0.34
C SER A 87 6.48 -5.11 0.81
N TYR A 88 6.71 -5.63 2.01
CA TYR A 88 6.49 -4.94 3.26
C TYR A 88 7.55 -5.40 4.26
N ASN A 89 8.41 -4.48 4.70
CA ASN A 89 9.49 -4.77 5.65
C ASN A 89 10.40 -5.92 5.18
N HIS A 90 10.71 -5.95 3.89
CA HIS A 90 11.49 -7.00 3.20
C HIS A 90 10.83 -8.38 3.10
N ASN A 91 9.58 -8.53 3.52
CA ASN A 91 8.78 -9.71 3.23
C ASN A 91 8.03 -9.51 1.91
N VAL A 92 8.17 -10.46 1.00
CA VAL A 92 7.67 -10.36 -0.37
C VAL A 92 6.46 -11.27 -0.56
N LEU A 93 5.35 -10.68 -0.97
CA LEU A 93 4.18 -11.37 -1.50
C LEU A 93 4.26 -11.40 -3.04
N LEU A 94 4.20 -12.60 -3.60
CA LEU A 94 3.98 -12.83 -5.02
C LEU A 94 2.53 -13.27 -5.21
N MET A 95 1.79 -12.58 -6.06
CA MET A 95 0.40 -12.91 -6.36
C MET A 95 0.12 -12.71 -7.84
N GLY A 96 -0.67 -13.59 -8.45
CA GLY A 96 -0.87 -13.54 -9.88
C GLY A 96 -1.28 -14.85 -10.51
N GLN A 97 -1.08 -14.91 -11.81
CA GLN A 97 -1.23 -16.07 -12.65
C GLN A 97 0.04 -16.34 -13.43
N ALA A 98 0.52 -17.58 -13.35
CA ALA A 98 1.54 -18.13 -14.23
C ALA A 98 0.85 -18.99 -15.30
N ALA A 99 1.38 -18.97 -16.52
CA ALA A 99 0.85 -19.76 -17.63
C ALA A 99 1.12 -21.27 -17.48
N ASN A 100 2.19 -21.64 -16.78
CA ASN A 100 2.61 -23.02 -16.52
C ASN A 100 3.56 -23.08 -15.30
N ASP A 101 3.88 -24.30 -14.85
CA ASP A 101 4.72 -24.54 -13.67
C ASP A 101 6.15 -24.02 -13.83
N ASN A 102 6.70 -24.04 -15.05
CA ASN A 102 8.04 -23.50 -15.29
C ASN A 102 8.08 -21.98 -15.04
N GLU A 103 7.08 -21.24 -15.56
CA GLU A 103 6.98 -19.80 -15.34
C GLU A 103 6.68 -19.45 -13.87
N TYR A 104 5.89 -20.26 -13.17
CA TYR A 104 5.71 -20.16 -11.72
C TYR A 104 7.07 -20.25 -10.99
N ALA A 105 7.86 -21.28 -11.31
CA ALA A 105 9.17 -21.50 -10.69
C ALA A 105 10.18 -20.38 -11.01
N LEU A 106 10.10 -19.77 -12.19
CA LEU A 106 10.93 -18.62 -12.56
C LEU A 106 10.59 -17.37 -11.73
N ILE A 107 9.30 -17.10 -11.51
CA ILE A 107 8.85 -15.98 -10.68
C ILE A 107 9.32 -16.17 -9.23
N GLU A 108 9.14 -17.37 -8.69
CA GLU A 108 9.56 -17.70 -7.32
C GLU A 108 11.07 -17.57 -7.15
N ARG A 109 11.85 -18.12 -8.07
CA ARG A 109 13.31 -18.06 -8.06
C ARG A 109 13.84 -16.62 -8.11
N ALA A 110 13.22 -15.77 -8.94
CA ALA A 110 13.63 -14.37 -9.02
C ALA A 110 13.49 -13.65 -7.66
N ALA A 111 12.42 -13.93 -6.91
CA ALA A 111 12.25 -13.37 -5.57
C ALA A 111 13.28 -13.92 -4.58
N HIS A 112 13.52 -15.24 -4.58
CA HIS A 112 14.53 -15.86 -3.70
C HIS A 112 15.98 -15.46 -4.04
N SER A 113 16.25 -15.04 -5.27
CA SER A 113 17.58 -14.61 -5.69
C SER A 113 17.98 -13.21 -5.19
N GLU A 114 17.02 -12.43 -4.67
CA GLU A 114 17.26 -11.07 -4.24
C GLU A 114 17.73 -11.04 -2.76
N PRO A 115 18.96 -10.60 -2.46
CA PRO A 115 19.56 -10.76 -1.13
C PRO A 115 18.82 -10.04 0.00
N ALA A 116 18.12 -8.96 -0.33
CA ALA A 116 17.39 -8.15 0.64
C ALA A 116 16.04 -8.77 1.05
N VAL A 117 15.63 -9.90 0.49
CA VAL A 117 14.37 -10.57 0.83
C VAL A 117 14.52 -11.40 2.10
N LYS A 118 13.65 -11.17 3.09
CA LYS A 118 13.59 -11.98 4.32
C LYS A 118 12.76 -13.25 4.14
N GLN A 119 11.59 -13.11 3.54
CA GLN A 119 10.66 -14.21 3.32
C GLN A 119 9.86 -13.99 2.05
N VAL A 120 9.60 -15.07 1.32
CA VAL A 120 8.75 -15.09 0.13
C VAL A 120 7.45 -15.82 0.46
N TYR A 121 6.32 -15.15 0.20
CA TYR A 121 4.97 -15.68 0.26
C TYR A 121 4.45 -15.81 -1.17
N ASN A 122 4.51 -17.02 -1.73
CA ASN A 122 4.11 -17.26 -3.11
C ASN A 122 2.64 -17.72 -3.20
N TYR A 123 1.81 -16.85 -3.77
CA TYR A 123 0.40 -17.08 -4.06
C TYR A 123 0.10 -16.88 -5.56
N VAL A 124 1.09 -17.05 -6.42
CA VAL A 124 0.88 -17.14 -7.87
C VAL A 124 0.13 -18.44 -8.16
N GLN A 125 -0.88 -18.38 -9.01
CA GLN A 125 -1.67 -19.55 -9.40
C GLN A 125 -1.29 -19.97 -10.81
N VAL A 126 -1.10 -21.26 -11.05
CA VAL A 126 -0.91 -21.76 -12.42
C VAL A 126 -2.28 -21.88 -13.08
N LEU A 127 -2.60 -20.91 -13.92
CA LEU A 127 -3.88 -20.84 -14.63
C LEU A 127 -3.62 -20.47 -16.10
N PRO A 128 -3.94 -21.35 -17.06
CA PRO A 128 -3.66 -21.11 -18.47
C PRO A 128 -4.56 -20.02 -19.06
N ALA A 129 -5.74 -19.78 -18.48
CA ALA A 129 -6.68 -18.77 -18.93
C ALA A 129 -6.33 -17.38 -18.39
N LYS A 130 -6.30 -16.38 -19.28
CA LYS A 130 -6.12 -14.97 -18.91
C LYS A 130 -7.28 -14.47 -18.06
N ARG A 131 -6.97 -13.56 -17.14
CA ARG A 131 -7.99 -12.80 -16.39
C ARG A 131 -8.84 -11.95 -17.32
N THR A 132 -10.12 -11.83 -16.99
CA THR A 132 -10.99 -10.85 -17.64
C THR A 132 -10.82 -9.48 -17.01
N LEU A 133 -11.14 -8.42 -17.76
CA LEU A 133 -11.18 -7.05 -17.21
C LEU A 133 -12.15 -6.92 -16.03
N ALA A 134 -13.25 -7.68 -16.04
CA ALA A 134 -14.20 -7.71 -14.93
C ALA A 134 -13.56 -8.22 -13.63
N ASN A 135 -12.70 -9.25 -13.69
CA ASN A 135 -12.00 -9.75 -12.50
C ASN A 135 -11.01 -8.71 -11.93
N ILE A 136 -10.26 -8.03 -12.81
CA ILE A 136 -9.29 -7.01 -12.41
C ILE A 136 -10.00 -5.82 -11.76
N ASN A 137 -11.11 -5.37 -12.35
CA ASN A 137 -11.92 -4.28 -11.81
C ASN A 137 -12.57 -4.66 -10.47
N ALA A 138 -13.07 -5.89 -10.35
CA ALA A 138 -13.63 -6.39 -9.10
C ALA A 138 -12.60 -6.38 -7.96
N ASP A 139 -11.38 -6.88 -8.19
CA ASP A 139 -10.31 -6.87 -7.18
C ASP A 139 -9.86 -5.46 -6.80
N THR A 140 -9.76 -4.56 -7.80
CA THR A 140 -9.43 -3.15 -7.56
C THR A 140 -10.50 -2.50 -6.67
N TRP A 141 -11.76 -2.75 -6.97
CA TRP A 141 -12.88 -2.25 -6.18
C TRP A 141 -12.92 -2.83 -4.76
N ILE A 142 -12.68 -4.14 -4.61
CA ILE A 142 -12.55 -4.79 -3.30
C ILE A 142 -11.41 -4.15 -2.50
N THR A 143 -10.23 -3.99 -3.11
CA THR A 143 -9.07 -3.38 -2.45
C THR A 143 -9.37 -1.95 -2.00
N SER A 144 -10.02 -1.14 -2.83
CA SER A 144 -10.43 0.22 -2.47
C SER A 144 -11.42 0.24 -1.31
N LYS A 145 -12.44 -0.64 -1.31
CA LYS A 145 -13.38 -0.78 -0.19
C LYS A 145 -12.68 -1.16 1.11
N VAL A 146 -11.77 -2.14 1.06
CA VAL A 146 -11.00 -2.56 2.23
C VAL A 146 -10.17 -1.40 2.75
N ARG A 147 -9.41 -0.70 1.89
CA ARG A 147 -8.63 0.47 2.29
C ARG A 147 -9.49 1.57 2.91
N ALA A 148 -10.64 1.89 2.31
CA ALA A 148 -11.57 2.88 2.86
C ALA A 148 -12.08 2.49 4.26
N ARG A 149 -12.42 1.22 4.49
CA ARG A 149 -12.84 0.74 5.82
C ARG A 149 -11.70 0.77 6.83
N LEU A 150 -10.46 0.50 6.41
CA LEU A 150 -9.28 0.63 7.27
C LEU A 150 -8.99 2.10 7.64
N LEU A 151 -9.24 3.05 6.75
CA LEU A 151 -9.15 4.48 7.09
C LEU A 151 -10.11 4.87 8.22
N GLY A 152 -11.30 4.25 8.27
CA GLY A 152 -12.27 4.41 9.36
C GLY A 152 -11.80 3.84 10.71
N LEU A 153 -10.74 3.02 10.73
CA LEU A 153 -10.10 2.50 11.95
C LEU A 153 -8.95 3.37 12.45
N SER A 154 -8.73 4.58 11.91
CA SER A 154 -7.57 5.43 12.25
C SER A 154 -7.34 5.66 13.74
N LEU A 155 -8.40 5.59 14.57
CA LEU A 155 -8.31 5.68 16.02
C LEU A 155 -7.78 4.42 16.73
N LYS A 156 -7.75 3.27 16.03
CA LYS A 156 -7.32 1.95 16.56
C LYS A 156 -6.07 1.42 15.84
N VAL A 157 -5.98 1.65 14.53
CA VAL A 157 -4.88 1.19 13.68
C VAL A 157 -4.56 2.29 12.67
N TYR A 158 -3.33 2.78 12.68
CA TYR A 158 -2.88 3.70 11.65
C TYR A 158 -2.86 2.98 10.28
N PRO A 159 -3.55 3.50 9.25
CA PRO A 159 -3.66 2.84 7.96
C PRO A 159 -2.32 2.56 7.27
N GLY A 160 -1.28 3.37 7.53
CA GLY A 160 0.04 3.18 6.94
C GLY A 160 0.83 1.99 7.50
N HIS A 161 0.37 1.38 8.60
CA HIS A 161 0.92 0.14 9.14
C HIS A 161 0.45 -1.11 8.39
N VAL A 162 -0.45 -0.96 7.42
CA VAL A 162 -1.05 -2.07 6.68
C VAL A 162 -0.93 -1.82 5.19
N LYS A 163 -0.54 -2.85 4.44
CA LYS A 163 -0.58 -2.88 2.98
C LYS A 163 -1.56 -3.97 2.54
N VAL A 164 -2.47 -3.62 1.66
CA VAL A 164 -3.54 -4.51 1.20
C VAL A 164 -3.52 -4.63 -0.32
N ALA A 165 -3.67 -5.86 -0.80
CA ALA A 165 -3.92 -6.17 -2.20
C ALA A 165 -4.91 -7.32 -2.34
N THR A 166 -5.64 -7.37 -3.46
CA THR A 166 -6.62 -8.43 -3.72
C THR A 166 -6.34 -9.09 -5.07
N PHE A 167 -6.44 -10.41 -5.10
CA PHE A 167 -6.35 -11.21 -6.32
C PHE A 167 -7.45 -12.27 -6.35
N ASN A 168 -8.28 -12.26 -7.39
CA ASN A 168 -9.40 -13.18 -7.59
C ASN A 168 -10.23 -13.38 -6.31
N GLY A 169 -10.63 -12.28 -5.68
CA GLY A 169 -11.42 -12.30 -4.43
C GLY A 169 -10.67 -12.71 -3.16
N THR A 170 -9.39 -13.10 -3.25
CA THR A 170 -8.51 -13.30 -2.08
C THR A 170 -7.82 -11.99 -1.73
N THR A 171 -8.04 -11.49 -0.52
CA THR A 171 -7.40 -10.27 -0.02
C THR A 171 -6.22 -10.63 0.87
N TYR A 172 -5.04 -10.16 0.49
CA TYR A 172 -3.80 -10.28 1.22
C TYR A 172 -3.56 -9.02 2.03
N VAL A 173 -3.21 -9.21 3.30
CA VAL A 173 -2.99 -8.14 4.26
C VAL A 173 -1.62 -8.30 4.88
N LEU A 174 -0.72 -7.36 4.60
CA LEU A 174 0.61 -7.28 5.19
C LEU A 174 0.64 -6.16 6.23
N GLY A 175 1.40 -6.30 7.30
CA GLY A 175 1.51 -5.23 8.28
C GLY A 175 2.38 -5.56 9.48
N LEU A 176 2.84 -4.51 10.16
CA LEU A 176 3.59 -4.60 11.42
C LEU A 176 2.65 -4.22 12.57
N LEU A 177 1.99 -5.21 13.19
CA LEU A 177 0.81 -5.01 14.04
C LEU A 177 0.93 -5.77 15.36
N THR A 178 0.34 -5.22 16.44
CA THR A 178 0.14 -5.99 17.68
C THR A 178 -0.97 -7.03 17.49
N PRO A 179 -1.07 -8.09 18.33
CA PRO A 179 -2.12 -9.10 18.20
C PRO A 179 -3.54 -8.54 18.17
N GLU A 180 -3.83 -7.51 18.97
CA GLU A 180 -5.14 -6.84 19.02
C GLU A 180 -5.44 -6.09 17.72
N GLN A 181 -4.43 -5.43 17.16
CA GLN A 181 -4.54 -4.75 15.87
C GLN A 181 -4.73 -5.77 14.74
N GLN A 182 -4.02 -6.90 14.76
CA GLN A 182 -4.18 -7.98 13.78
C GLN A 182 -5.61 -8.53 13.78
N ALA A 183 -6.18 -8.79 14.96
CA ALA A 183 -7.57 -9.23 15.10
C ALA A 183 -8.55 -8.19 14.53
N THR A 184 -8.35 -6.92 14.88
CA THR A 184 -9.20 -5.81 14.42
C THR A 184 -9.14 -5.62 12.90
N VAL A 185 -7.94 -5.63 12.31
CA VAL A 185 -7.75 -5.50 10.86
C VAL A 185 -8.38 -6.69 10.14
N THR A 186 -8.11 -7.91 10.62
CA THR A 186 -8.66 -9.13 10.01
C THR A 186 -10.18 -9.13 10.02
N GLU A 187 -10.81 -8.67 11.11
CA GLU A 187 -12.25 -8.49 11.21
C GLU A 187 -12.83 -7.57 10.13
N ILE A 188 -12.21 -6.41 9.96
CA ILE A 188 -12.66 -5.46 8.93
C ILE A 188 -12.46 -6.02 7.53
N VAL A 189 -11.32 -6.66 7.26
CA VAL A 189 -11.07 -7.24 5.93
C VAL A 189 -12.09 -8.34 5.64
N ARG A 190 -12.28 -9.31 6.55
CA ARG A 190 -13.18 -10.46 6.33
C ARG A 190 -14.65 -10.06 6.20
N THR A 191 -15.08 -8.99 6.87
CA THR A 191 -16.46 -8.48 6.78
C THR A 191 -16.69 -7.55 5.59
N THR A 192 -15.66 -7.28 4.79
CA THR A 192 -15.79 -6.39 3.63
C THR A 192 -16.46 -7.12 2.47
N SER A 193 -17.58 -6.59 1.99
CA SER A 193 -18.32 -7.14 0.86
C SER A 193 -17.41 -7.42 -0.35
N GLY A 194 -17.50 -8.64 -0.89
CA GLY A 194 -16.73 -9.10 -2.05
C GLY A 194 -15.40 -9.79 -1.71
N VAL A 195 -14.92 -9.68 -0.46
CA VAL A 195 -13.80 -10.50 0.02
C VAL A 195 -14.29 -11.94 0.18
N GLN A 196 -13.61 -12.88 -0.47
CA GLN A 196 -13.95 -14.31 -0.44
C GLN A 196 -13.00 -15.09 0.48
N ARG A 197 -11.73 -14.67 0.52
CA ARG A 197 -10.70 -15.26 1.36
C ARG A 197 -9.81 -14.16 1.89
N VAL A 198 -9.36 -14.31 3.13
CA VAL A 198 -8.36 -13.43 3.75
C VAL A 198 -7.08 -14.20 3.97
N VAL A 199 -5.96 -13.63 3.56
CA VAL A 199 -4.62 -14.13 3.85
C VAL A 199 -3.88 -13.06 4.62
N THR A 200 -3.54 -13.37 5.86
CA THR A 200 -2.85 -12.47 6.79
C THR A 200 -1.37 -12.76 6.79
N LEU A 201 -0.56 -11.79 6.42
CA LEU A 201 0.90 -11.84 6.37
C LEU A 201 1.46 -10.79 7.34
N TYR A 202 1.01 -10.87 8.59
CA TYR A 202 1.41 -9.94 9.63
C TYR A 202 2.74 -10.32 10.24
N GLU A 203 3.48 -9.30 10.62
CA GLU A 203 4.59 -9.41 11.55
C GLU A 203 4.17 -8.83 12.90
N ASN A 204 4.54 -9.52 13.97
CA ASN A 204 4.27 -9.06 15.31
C ASN A 204 5.09 -7.80 15.61
N TYR A 205 4.39 -6.71 15.91
CA TYR A 205 5.03 -5.53 16.48
C TYR A 205 5.13 -5.70 17.99
N SER A 206 6.35 -5.85 18.49
CA SER A 206 6.67 -5.66 19.91
C SER A 206 7.49 -4.39 19.99
N SER A 207 6.94 -3.32 20.60
CA SER A 207 7.73 -2.15 20.96
C SER A 207 8.88 -2.64 21.85
N GLY A 208 10.11 -2.52 21.36
CA GLY A 208 11.28 -3.04 22.06
C GLY A 208 11.32 -2.49 23.48
N THR A 209 11.13 -3.36 24.47
CA THR A 209 11.64 -3.10 25.80
C THR A 209 13.13 -3.32 25.69
N THR A 210 13.87 -2.26 25.37
CA THR A 210 15.32 -2.21 25.57
C THR A 210 15.53 -2.45 27.06
N THR A 211 15.76 -3.71 27.40
CA THR A 211 16.01 -4.11 28.79
C THR A 211 17.45 -3.78 29.06
N LYS A 212 17.64 -2.57 29.59
CA LYS A 212 18.81 -2.05 30.32
C LYS A 212 20.12 -1.83 29.54
#